data_AF-A0A369XPX3-F1
#
_entry.id   AF-A0A369XPX3-F1
#
_cell.length_a   1.000
_cell.length_b   1.000
_cell.length_c   1.000
_cell.angle_alpha   90.00
_cell.angle_beta   90.00
_cell.angle_gamma   90.00
#
_symmetry.space_group_name_H-M   'P 1'
#
loop_
_entity.id
_entity.type
_entity.pdbx_description
1 polymer ?
#
loop_
_entity_poly.entity_id
_entity_poly.type
_entity_poly.pdbx_seq_one_letter_code
_entity_poly.pdbx_strand_id
1 'polypeptide(L)'
;MDVPRQGTFHHQPSAKLTLRRSVMDAAYFKDPDHGVWRRKNFAGIRYSDGLAAESAILDIVRSCSDLSVGSKELARHICDWPTEYHFSATRANLLRPFCIDKDKHVLELGCGCGALTRYLGESGATVTAVEGSLVRASITAARCRDLPNVHIVADSIQLFKPCMQFDIVTLIGVLEYAPIFIGGENPALQCLAIARRFLAPGGTLLLAIENQLGLKYFNGCTEDHVGELFFGLQDQYGAATPVTFGRAELQRLLNKAGFSATRFLLPFPDYKLPEILIAEDASAVPDLALHNLLARSQDRDYSGRRLRIFDEHLAWRPLARNGLLGDLANSFLVIAEAESSSAPPQLTTPWLAKIYSMSRRPTWVTETTIRLEPSGLRVSKLSPRKADEEEEVRIGPFTLLHQPSPDEAYIAGDLLLHKLQRLARESKLVEMAELGRQWLGLLFQGPPPTTFGLANQQVPGSFIDCIPANLISAETGELIMIDKEWQLREPIPMAWVILRGLVNTLYQCKFPHDFGQRTCSAVISELLALMGTTVSASLYEEISVLENIFQDACHDGRAPKPTFLTALENCVPRLPAVERISEIEDLLAENRSYKKALSCIENSMSWHITKPLRFLARVFMRH
;
A
#
# COMPACT_ATOMS: atom_id res chain seq x y z
N MET A 1 -43.05 -65.29 -4.53
CA MET A 1 -42.11 -66.11 -5.32
C MET A 1 -41.47 -65.20 -6.34
N ASP A 2 -40.16 -65.33 -6.46
CA ASP A 2 -39.26 -64.79 -7.48
C ASP A 2 -39.01 -63.28 -7.56
N VAL A 3 -37.85 -62.92 -7.00
CA VAL A 3 -37.06 -61.72 -7.30
C VAL A 3 -36.13 -62.04 -8.48
N PRO A 4 -36.05 -61.20 -9.53
CA PRO A 4 -34.90 -61.18 -10.42
C PRO A 4 -33.96 -60.00 -10.17
N ARG A 5 -32.66 -60.31 -10.27
CA ARG A 5 -31.50 -59.44 -10.15
C ARG A 5 -31.24 -58.62 -11.43
N GLN A 6 -30.71 -57.42 -11.19
CA GLN A 6 -29.62 -56.71 -11.91
C GLN A 6 -29.60 -56.68 -13.45
N GLY A 7 -29.85 -55.50 -14.00
CA GLY A 7 -29.32 -55.04 -15.29
C GLY A 7 -28.37 -53.85 -15.07
N THR A 8 -27.12 -54.03 -15.47
CA THR A 8 -26.05 -53.01 -15.50
C THR A 8 -26.35 -51.90 -16.50
N PHE A 9 -26.40 -50.64 -16.05
CA PHE A 9 -26.34 -49.47 -16.94
C PHE A 9 -24.96 -48.81 -16.85
N HIS A 10 -24.27 -48.78 -17.99
CA HIS A 10 -23.08 -47.99 -18.21
C HIS A 10 -23.39 -46.50 -18.05
N HIS A 11 -22.85 -45.87 -17.01
CA HIS A 11 -22.81 -44.41 -16.90
C HIS A 11 -21.77 -43.86 -17.89
N GLN A 12 -22.24 -43.24 -18.97
CA GLN A 12 -21.42 -42.29 -19.75
C GLN A 12 -21.19 -41.02 -18.91
N PRO A 13 -19.95 -40.50 -18.79
CA PRO A 13 -19.69 -39.24 -18.10
C PRO A 13 -19.82 -38.07 -19.08
N SER A 14 -21.02 -37.54 -19.30
CA SER A 14 -21.23 -36.28 -20.05
C SER A 14 -21.73 -35.16 -19.13
N ALA A 15 -20.91 -34.75 -18.17
CA ALA A 15 -21.20 -33.60 -17.30
C ALA A 15 -19.97 -32.74 -16.94
N LYS A 16 -18.87 -32.83 -17.71
CA LYS A 16 -17.66 -32.02 -17.50
C LYS A 16 -17.38 -30.97 -18.58
N LEU A 17 -18.27 -30.80 -19.56
CA LEU A 17 -18.03 -29.88 -20.70
C LEU A 17 -18.87 -28.60 -20.71
N THR A 18 -19.79 -28.39 -19.75
CA THR A 18 -20.88 -27.42 -19.94
C THR A 18 -20.77 -26.10 -19.16
N LEU A 19 -19.79 -25.91 -18.27
CA LEU A 19 -19.48 -24.58 -17.71
C LEU A 19 -18.39 -23.81 -18.47
N ARG A 20 -17.59 -24.49 -19.32
CA ARG A 20 -16.46 -23.85 -20.04
C ARG A 20 -16.87 -22.93 -21.21
N ARG A 21 -18.16 -22.89 -21.56
CA ARG A 21 -18.70 -22.11 -22.70
C ARG A 21 -19.44 -20.83 -22.30
N SER A 22 -19.57 -20.51 -21.00
CA SER A 22 -20.60 -19.57 -20.54
C SER A 22 -20.21 -18.09 -20.49
N VAL A 23 -18.94 -17.71 -20.73
CA VAL A 23 -18.50 -16.29 -20.61
C VAL A 23 -17.89 -15.72 -21.89
N MET A 24 -17.40 -16.58 -22.79
CA MET A 24 -16.65 -16.16 -23.99
C MET A 24 -17.46 -16.38 -25.28
N ASP A 25 -17.40 -15.41 -26.18
CA ASP A 25 -17.91 -15.51 -27.55
C ASP A 25 -17.24 -16.67 -28.31
N ALA A 26 -17.94 -17.25 -29.30
CA ALA A 26 -17.42 -18.29 -30.18
C ALA A 26 -16.14 -17.90 -30.96
N ALA A 27 -15.81 -16.61 -31.04
CA ALA A 27 -14.59 -16.09 -31.64
C ALA A 27 -13.31 -16.39 -30.85
N TYR A 28 -13.40 -16.80 -29.58
CA TYR A 28 -12.25 -17.10 -28.72
C TYR A 28 -11.93 -18.59 -28.70
N PHE A 29 -10.64 -18.92 -28.73
CA PHE A 29 -10.15 -20.27 -28.50
C PHE A 29 -9.15 -20.27 -27.34
N LYS A 30 -9.01 -21.42 -26.67
CA LYS A 30 -8.03 -21.59 -25.60
C LYS A 30 -6.66 -21.88 -26.20
N ASP A 31 -5.69 -21.03 -25.91
CA ASP A 31 -4.28 -21.23 -26.20
C ASP A 31 -3.66 -22.10 -25.10
N PRO A 32 -3.29 -23.36 -25.39
CA PRO A 32 -2.77 -24.27 -24.37
C PRO A 32 -1.35 -23.91 -23.93
N ASP A 33 -0.55 -23.26 -24.79
CA ASP A 33 0.86 -22.94 -24.51
C ASP A 33 0.97 -21.80 -23.49
N HIS A 34 0.02 -20.86 -23.55
CA HIS A 34 0.00 -19.67 -22.71
C HIS A 34 -1.05 -19.75 -21.58
N GLY A 35 -1.98 -20.70 -21.65
CA GLY A 35 -3.04 -20.86 -20.64
C GLY A 35 -4.15 -19.80 -20.72
N VAL A 36 -4.24 -19.06 -21.82
CA VAL A 36 -5.17 -17.93 -22.02
C VAL A 36 -6.21 -18.22 -23.09
N TRP A 37 -7.29 -17.44 -23.10
CA TRP A 37 -8.20 -17.34 -24.24
C TRP A 37 -7.76 -16.21 -25.17
N ARG A 38 -7.82 -16.42 -26.49
CA ARG A 38 -7.53 -15.35 -27.46
C ARG A 38 -8.34 -15.51 -28.76
N ARG A 39 -8.48 -14.41 -29.50
CA ARG A 39 -9.01 -14.44 -30.88
C ARG A 39 -7.93 -14.89 -31.85
N LYS A 40 -8.33 -15.48 -32.99
CA LYS A 40 -7.40 -15.90 -34.06
C LYS A 40 -6.52 -14.77 -34.59
N ASN A 41 -7.04 -13.54 -34.61
CA ASN A 41 -6.36 -12.35 -35.10
C ASN A 41 -5.87 -11.42 -33.97
N PHE A 42 -5.64 -11.95 -32.78
CA PHE A 42 -5.05 -11.16 -31.69
C PHE A 42 -3.60 -10.81 -32.03
N ALA A 43 -3.32 -9.50 -32.14
CA ALA A 43 -2.00 -8.96 -32.48
C ALA A 43 -1.19 -8.49 -31.26
N GLY A 44 -1.81 -8.43 -30.08
CA GLY A 44 -1.22 -7.85 -28.87
C GLY A 44 -1.12 -6.31 -28.90
N ILE A 45 -0.89 -5.72 -27.73
CA ILE A 45 -0.42 -4.34 -27.58
C ILE A 45 1.07 -4.34 -27.23
N ARG A 46 1.79 -3.28 -27.62
CA ARG A 46 3.23 -3.11 -27.33
C ARG A 46 3.44 -2.38 -26.00
N TYR A 47 2.87 -2.89 -24.93
CA TYR A 47 3.09 -2.40 -23.57
C TYR A 47 3.90 -3.43 -22.75
N SER A 48 4.88 -2.94 -21.99
CA SER A 48 5.69 -3.74 -21.07
C SER A 48 6.28 -2.82 -20.01
N ASP A 49 6.27 -3.26 -18.75
CA ASP A 49 6.99 -2.60 -17.65
C ASP A 49 8.49 -2.98 -17.63
N GLY A 50 8.93 -3.75 -18.64
CA GLY A 50 10.28 -4.26 -18.80
C GLY A 50 10.29 -5.77 -18.96
N LEU A 51 10.68 -6.25 -20.15
CA LEU A 51 10.67 -7.68 -20.48
C LEU A 51 11.49 -8.55 -19.50
N ALA A 52 12.61 -8.03 -18.99
CA ALA A 52 13.42 -8.74 -18.01
C ALA A 52 12.68 -8.91 -16.67
N ALA A 53 11.98 -7.86 -16.21
CA ALA A 53 11.18 -7.91 -14.99
C ALA A 53 9.99 -8.86 -15.16
N GLU A 54 9.27 -8.77 -16.28
CA GLU A 54 8.12 -9.64 -16.59
C GLU A 54 8.53 -11.12 -16.68
N SER A 55 9.66 -11.45 -17.32
CA SER A 55 10.21 -12.81 -17.30
C SER A 55 10.59 -13.28 -15.90
N ALA A 56 11.24 -12.43 -15.09
CA ALA A 56 11.61 -12.78 -13.72
C ALA A 56 10.36 -13.06 -12.86
N ILE A 57 9.32 -12.25 -13.01
CA ILE A 57 8.03 -12.46 -12.32
C ILE A 57 7.40 -13.79 -12.75
N LEU A 58 7.41 -14.10 -14.05
CA LEU A 58 6.87 -15.37 -14.55
C LEU A 58 7.60 -16.58 -13.95
N ASP A 59 8.93 -16.52 -13.91
CA ASP A 59 9.77 -17.60 -13.38
C ASP A 59 9.51 -17.82 -11.89
N ILE A 60 9.40 -16.74 -11.11
CA ILE A 60 9.04 -16.80 -9.69
C ILE A 60 7.64 -17.40 -9.50
N VAL A 61 6.65 -16.93 -10.26
CA VAL A 61 5.27 -17.44 -10.17
C VAL A 61 5.19 -18.93 -10.53
N ARG A 62 6.03 -19.40 -11.47
CA ARG A 62 6.08 -20.82 -11.86
C ARG A 62 6.79 -21.69 -10.83
N SER A 63 7.79 -21.15 -10.13
CA SER A 63 8.51 -21.90 -9.10
C SER A 63 7.76 -21.98 -7.78
N CYS A 64 6.92 -20.98 -7.47
CA CYS A 64 6.18 -20.93 -6.21
C CYS A 64 5.00 -21.91 -6.18
N SER A 65 4.79 -22.55 -5.02
CA SER A 65 3.64 -23.41 -4.75
C SER A 65 2.46 -22.63 -4.17
N ASP A 66 2.73 -21.73 -3.22
CA ASP A 66 1.70 -20.83 -2.67
C ASP A 66 1.64 -19.55 -3.50
N LEU A 67 0.55 -19.39 -4.23
CA LEU A 67 0.30 -18.24 -5.11
C LEU A 67 -0.70 -17.25 -4.52
N SER A 68 -1.11 -17.47 -3.28
CA SER A 68 -2.16 -16.68 -2.65
C SER A 68 -1.79 -15.22 -2.47
N VAL A 69 -2.78 -14.35 -2.31
CA VAL A 69 -2.53 -12.91 -2.03
C VAL A 69 -1.64 -12.74 -0.79
N GLY A 70 -1.79 -13.62 0.21
CA GLY A 70 -0.99 -13.64 1.44
C GLY A 70 0.27 -14.50 1.38
N SER A 71 0.69 -14.96 0.20
CA SER A 71 1.79 -15.91 0.05
C SER A 71 3.11 -15.37 0.60
N LYS A 72 3.64 -16.07 1.60
CA LYS A 72 4.99 -15.81 2.14
C LYS A 72 6.08 -16.17 1.15
N GLU A 73 5.81 -17.13 0.26
CA GLU A 73 6.75 -17.58 -0.75
C GLU A 73 7.00 -16.46 -1.76
N LEU A 74 5.93 -15.89 -2.33
CA LEU A 74 6.01 -14.75 -3.22
C LEU A 74 6.60 -13.51 -2.53
N ALA A 75 6.20 -13.22 -1.29
CA ALA A 75 6.68 -12.07 -0.54
C ALA A 75 8.21 -12.06 -0.34
N ARG A 76 8.86 -13.22 -0.22
CA ARG A 76 10.33 -13.33 -0.08
C ARG A 76 11.10 -12.90 -1.32
N HIS A 77 10.44 -12.86 -2.48
CA HIS A 77 11.04 -12.41 -3.72
C HIS A 77 10.95 -10.88 -3.92
N ILE A 78 10.33 -10.15 -2.99
CA ILE A 78 10.26 -8.69 -3.06
C ILE A 78 11.65 -8.10 -2.78
N CYS A 79 12.28 -7.57 -3.82
CA CYS A 79 13.60 -6.95 -3.73
C CYS A 79 13.71 -5.63 -4.49
N ASP A 80 12.70 -5.30 -5.29
CA ASP A 80 12.62 -4.11 -6.11
C ASP A 80 11.15 -3.68 -6.31
N TRP A 81 10.94 -2.57 -7.03
CA TRP A 81 9.60 -2.06 -7.30
C TRP A 81 8.72 -3.04 -8.12
N PRO A 82 9.17 -3.62 -9.24
CA PRO A 82 8.35 -4.59 -9.99
C PRO A 82 7.89 -5.78 -9.14
N THR A 83 8.79 -6.38 -8.35
CA THR A 83 8.42 -7.51 -7.48
C THR A 83 7.49 -7.06 -6.33
N GLU A 84 7.71 -5.89 -5.74
CA GLU A 84 6.81 -5.33 -4.72
C GLU A 84 5.40 -5.06 -5.27
N TYR A 85 5.32 -4.38 -6.42
CA TYR A 85 4.06 -4.04 -7.08
C TYR A 85 3.22 -5.27 -7.39
N HIS A 86 3.87 -6.38 -7.78
CA HIS A 86 3.16 -7.60 -8.14
C HIS A 86 2.98 -8.59 -7.00
N PHE A 87 3.84 -8.65 -5.98
CA PHE A 87 3.79 -9.66 -4.92
C PHE A 87 3.34 -9.13 -3.55
N SER A 88 3.24 -7.82 -3.36
CA SER A 88 2.75 -7.26 -2.09
C SER A 88 1.26 -7.50 -1.90
N ALA A 89 0.91 -8.09 -0.75
CA ALA A 89 -0.48 -8.26 -0.30
C ALA A 89 -1.21 -6.92 -0.09
N THR A 90 -0.47 -5.83 0.12
CA THR A 90 -1.02 -4.46 0.31
C THR A 90 -1.80 -4.01 -0.92
N ARG A 91 -1.43 -4.47 -2.12
CA ARG A 91 -2.14 -4.12 -3.36
C ARG A 91 -3.63 -4.50 -3.31
N ALA A 92 -3.96 -5.64 -2.70
CA ALA A 92 -5.33 -6.12 -2.58
C ALA A 92 -6.21 -5.24 -1.67
N ASN A 93 -5.62 -4.43 -0.78
CA ASN A 93 -6.36 -3.54 0.11
C ASN A 93 -7.25 -2.55 -0.65
N LEU A 94 -6.90 -2.23 -1.89
CA LEU A 94 -7.72 -1.40 -2.77
C LEU A 94 -9.14 -1.95 -2.95
N LEU A 95 -9.29 -3.29 -2.95
CA LEU A 95 -10.55 -3.98 -3.25
C LEU A 95 -11.17 -4.68 -2.03
N ARG A 96 -10.47 -4.74 -0.88
CA ARG A 96 -11.00 -5.30 0.37
C ARG A 96 -12.32 -4.71 0.89
N PRO A 97 -12.62 -3.41 0.71
CA PRO A 97 -13.86 -2.84 1.23
C PRO A 97 -15.15 -3.31 0.53
N PHE A 98 -15.04 -3.97 -0.62
CA PHE A 98 -16.18 -4.31 -1.46
C PHE A 98 -16.69 -5.72 -1.19
N CYS A 99 -18.02 -5.90 -1.30
CA CYS A 99 -18.68 -7.19 -1.27
C CYS A 99 -18.44 -7.94 -2.59
N ILE A 100 -17.29 -8.61 -2.71
CA ILE A 100 -16.97 -9.48 -3.83
C ILE A 100 -17.04 -10.91 -3.33
N ASP A 101 -17.95 -11.70 -3.90
CA ASP A 101 -18.20 -13.08 -3.49
C ASP A 101 -18.54 -13.96 -4.70
N LYS A 102 -18.82 -15.24 -4.44
CA LYS A 102 -19.14 -16.24 -5.45
C LYS A 102 -20.35 -15.93 -6.33
N ASP A 103 -21.21 -15.01 -5.90
CA ASP A 103 -22.43 -14.65 -6.63
C ASP A 103 -22.18 -13.47 -7.59
N LYS A 104 -20.94 -12.96 -7.67
CA LYS A 104 -20.53 -11.87 -8.57
C LYS A 104 -19.80 -12.35 -9.81
N HIS A 105 -20.11 -11.74 -10.95
CA HIS A 105 -19.33 -11.77 -12.17
C HIS A 105 -18.50 -10.49 -12.30
N VAL A 106 -17.18 -10.65 -12.32
CA VAL A 106 -16.23 -9.53 -12.34
C VAL A 106 -15.46 -9.51 -13.66
N LEU A 107 -15.43 -8.36 -14.31
CA LEU A 107 -14.55 -8.10 -15.45
C LEU A 107 -13.40 -7.19 -15.01
N GLU A 108 -12.18 -7.68 -15.11
CA GLU A 108 -10.97 -6.89 -14.89
C GLU A 108 -10.39 -6.48 -16.25
N LEU A 109 -10.45 -5.18 -16.56
CA LEU A 109 -9.83 -4.61 -17.75
C LEU A 109 -8.39 -4.21 -17.42
N GLY A 110 -7.41 -4.75 -18.15
CA GLY A 110 -5.99 -4.48 -17.95
C GLY A 110 -5.41 -5.18 -16.72
N CYS A 111 -5.56 -6.50 -16.63
CA CYS A 111 -5.19 -7.25 -15.42
C CYS A 111 -3.68 -7.34 -15.14
N GLY A 112 -2.82 -6.93 -16.09
CA GLY A 112 -1.37 -6.97 -15.95
C GLY A 112 -0.87 -8.37 -15.64
N CYS A 113 -0.03 -8.49 -14.60
CA CYS A 113 0.50 -9.76 -14.10
C CYS A 113 -0.36 -10.40 -12.98
N GLY A 114 -1.62 -9.99 -12.85
CA GLY A 114 -2.64 -10.76 -12.13
C GLY A 114 -2.66 -10.60 -10.62
N ALA A 115 -2.07 -9.53 -10.07
CA ALA A 115 -2.04 -9.31 -8.62
C ALA A 115 -3.45 -9.12 -8.03
N LEU A 116 -4.28 -8.28 -8.66
CA LEU A 116 -5.68 -8.09 -8.26
C LEU A 116 -6.59 -9.20 -8.78
N THR A 117 -6.32 -9.78 -9.97
CA THR A 117 -7.01 -10.98 -10.46
C THR A 117 -6.99 -12.11 -9.45
N ARG A 118 -5.82 -12.34 -8.82
CA ARG A 118 -5.67 -13.37 -7.79
C ARG A 118 -6.60 -13.11 -6.61
N TYR A 119 -6.63 -11.88 -6.10
CA TYR A 119 -7.54 -11.49 -5.01
C TYR A 119 -9.01 -11.68 -5.38
N LEU A 120 -9.40 -11.21 -6.58
CA LEU A 120 -10.77 -11.37 -7.09
C LEU A 120 -11.16 -12.85 -7.20
N GLY A 121 -10.26 -13.72 -7.67
CA GLY A 121 -10.52 -15.15 -7.74
C GLY A 121 -10.63 -15.82 -6.37
N GLU A 122 -9.80 -15.43 -5.39
CA GLU A 122 -9.85 -15.93 -4.01
C GLU A 122 -11.11 -15.51 -3.25
N SER A 123 -11.74 -14.40 -3.64
CA SER A 123 -13.05 -14.00 -3.11
C SER A 123 -14.19 -14.97 -3.48
N GLY A 124 -13.95 -15.87 -4.44
CA GLY A 124 -14.91 -16.83 -4.95
C GLY A 124 -15.66 -16.37 -6.20
N ALA A 125 -15.57 -15.09 -6.58
CA ALA A 125 -16.24 -14.52 -7.75
C ALA A 125 -15.86 -15.22 -9.07
N THR A 126 -16.74 -15.16 -10.06
CA THR A 126 -16.40 -15.58 -11.42
C THR A 126 -15.70 -14.43 -12.13
N VAL A 127 -14.40 -14.58 -12.39
CA VAL A 127 -13.54 -13.48 -12.88
C VAL A 127 -13.19 -13.69 -14.34
N THR A 128 -13.42 -12.66 -15.16
CA THR A 128 -12.83 -12.54 -16.49
C THR A 128 -11.80 -11.42 -16.49
N ALA A 129 -10.55 -11.77 -16.71
CA ALA A 129 -9.43 -10.84 -16.70
C ALA A 129 -8.91 -10.65 -18.13
N VAL A 130 -8.94 -9.41 -18.64
CA VAL A 130 -8.54 -9.06 -20.00
C VAL A 130 -7.22 -8.31 -19.95
N GLU A 131 -6.25 -8.75 -20.75
CA GLU A 131 -4.94 -8.10 -20.87
C GLU A 131 -4.48 -8.04 -22.33
N GLY A 132 -3.99 -6.89 -22.76
CA GLY A 132 -3.56 -6.66 -24.14
C GLY A 132 -2.20 -7.25 -24.48
N SER A 133 -1.36 -7.51 -23.48
CA SER A 133 -0.05 -8.15 -23.63
C SER A 133 -0.13 -9.65 -23.38
N LEU A 134 0.24 -10.47 -24.39
CA LEU A 134 0.26 -11.93 -24.25
C LEU A 134 1.19 -12.39 -23.10
N VAL A 135 2.31 -11.70 -22.91
CA VAL A 135 3.29 -12.03 -21.86
C VAL A 135 2.66 -11.84 -20.48
N ARG A 136 2.09 -10.66 -20.21
CA ARG A 136 1.44 -10.34 -18.94
C ARG A 136 0.21 -11.23 -18.67
N ALA A 137 -0.61 -11.47 -19.71
CA ALA A 137 -1.72 -12.41 -19.63
C ALA A 137 -1.27 -13.83 -19.25
N SER A 138 -0.14 -14.29 -19.81
CA SER A 138 0.43 -15.61 -19.48
C SER A 138 0.93 -15.68 -18.03
N ILE A 139 1.47 -14.58 -17.49
CA ILE A 139 1.84 -14.47 -16.08
C ILE A 139 0.60 -14.58 -15.20
N THR A 140 -0.47 -13.85 -15.54
CA THR A 140 -1.76 -13.94 -14.82
C THR A 140 -2.32 -15.37 -14.84
N ALA A 141 -2.28 -16.04 -16.00
CA ALA A 141 -2.72 -17.43 -16.13
C ALA A 141 -1.86 -18.38 -15.28
N ALA A 142 -0.53 -18.21 -15.25
CA ALA A 142 0.36 -18.99 -14.40
C ALA A 142 0.07 -18.75 -12.90
N ARG A 143 -0.25 -17.51 -12.52
CA ARG A 143 -0.55 -17.11 -11.14
C ARG A 143 -1.89 -17.60 -10.63
N CYS A 144 -2.89 -17.73 -11.51
CA CYS A 144 -4.24 -18.15 -11.16
C CYS A 144 -4.54 -19.60 -11.60
N ARG A 145 -3.50 -20.40 -11.86
CA ARG A 145 -3.63 -21.77 -12.41
C ARG A 145 -4.43 -22.73 -11.51
N ASP A 146 -4.49 -22.45 -10.22
CA ASP A 146 -5.22 -23.17 -9.17
C ASP A 146 -6.66 -22.66 -8.96
N LEU A 147 -7.07 -21.59 -9.65
CA LEU A 147 -8.39 -20.96 -9.49
C LEU A 147 -9.29 -21.23 -10.72
N PRO A 148 -10.20 -22.23 -10.66
CA PRO A 148 -11.03 -22.61 -11.81
C PRO A 148 -12.09 -21.58 -12.20
N ASN A 149 -12.41 -20.65 -11.29
CA ASN A 149 -13.33 -19.53 -11.45
C ASN A 149 -12.70 -18.30 -12.13
N VAL A 150 -11.42 -18.35 -12.50
CA VAL A 150 -10.71 -17.26 -13.18
C VAL A 150 -10.48 -17.59 -14.65
N HIS A 151 -10.81 -16.66 -15.54
CA HIS A 151 -10.68 -16.78 -16.98
C HIS A 151 -9.82 -15.64 -17.53
N ILE A 152 -8.67 -15.97 -18.11
CA ILE A 152 -7.71 -14.99 -18.60
C ILE A 152 -7.85 -14.87 -20.12
N VAL A 153 -8.03 -13.64 -20.61
CA VAL A 153 -8.22 -13.33 -22.02
C VAL A 153 -7.09 -12.41 -22.48
N ALA A 154 -6.34 -12.85 -23.49
CA ALA A 154 -5.40 -12.00 -24.20
C ALA A 154 -6.15 -11.28 -25.34
N ASP A 155 -6.55 -10.03 -25.12
CA ASP A 155 -7.24 -9.19 -26.11
C ASP A 155 -7.12 -7.69 -25.79
N SER A 156 -7.35 -6.84 -26.79
CA SER A 156 -7.55 -5.40 -26.57
C SER A 156 -8.92 -5.16 -25.96
N ILE A 157 -9.01 -4.30 -24.94
CA ILE A 157 -10.26 -3.93 -24.29
C ILE A 157 -11.32 -3.37 -25.26
N GLN A 158 -10.89 -2.72 -26.36
CA GLN A 158 -11.78 -2.20 -27.40
C GLN A 158 -12.43 -3.31 -28.24
N LEU A 159 -11.69 -4.40 -28.44
CA LEU A 159 -12.07 -5.50 -29.32
C LEU A 159 -12.66 -6.69 -28.54
N PHE A 160 -12.57 -6.65 -27.21
CA PHE A 160 -13.11 -7.67 -26.34
C PHE A 160 -14.63 -7.80 -26.50
N LYS A 161 -15.09 -9.03 -26.74
CA LYS A 161 -16.51 -9.37 -26.94
C LYS A 161 -16.92 -10.47 -25.95
N PRO A 162 -17.40 -10.11 -24.76
CA PRO A 162 -17.99 -11.07 -23.84
C PRO A 162 -19.39 -11.48 -24.34
N CYS A 163 -19.87 -12.65 -23.92
CA CYS A 163 -21.26 -13.04 -24.16
C CYS A 163 -22.23 -12.63 -23.04
N MET A 164 -21.73 -11.87 -22.05
CA MET A 164 -22.48 -11.39 -20.90
C MET A 164 -22.03 -9.99 -20.46
N GLN A 165 -22.83 -9.40 -19.57
CA GLN A 165 -22.47 -8.21 -18.80
C GLN A 165 -22.06 -8.60 -17.37
N PHE A 166 -21.46 -7.67 -16.64
CA PHE A 166 -20.79 -7.94 -15.37
C PHE A 166 -21.35 -7.08 -14.24
N ASP A 167 -21.41 -7.66 -13.04
CA ASP A 167 -21.82 -6.98 -11.81
C ASP A 167 -20.78 -5.94 -11.36
N ILE A 168 -19.51 -6.23 -11.65
CA ILE A 168 -18.37 -5.36 -11.35
C ILE A 168 -17.46 -5.31 -12.56
N VAL A 169 -17.10 -4.10 -12.98
CA VAL A 169 -16.00 -3.88 -13.94
C VAL A 169 -14.91 -3.13 -13.20
N THR A 170 -13.67 -3.59 -13.26
CA THR A 170 -12.51 -2.87 -12.71
C THR A 170 -11.68 -2.26 -13.83
N LEU A 171 -11.23 -1.03 -13.63
CA LEU A 171 -10.35 -0.28 -14.54
C LEU A 171 -9.27 0.41 -13.69
N ILE A 172 -8.22 -0.32 -13.35
CA ILE A 172 -7.24 0.06 -12.32
C ILE A 172 -5.87 0.19 -12.97
N GLY A 173 -5.34 1.41 -13.07
CA GLY A 173 -4.08 1.67 -13.77
C GLY A 173 -4.17 1.36 -15.28
N VAL A 174 -5.20 1.92 -15.93
CA VAL A 174 -5.50 1.66 -17.36
C VAL A 174 -5.97 2.92 -18.08
N LEU A 175 -6.82 3.74 -17.42
CA LEU A 175 -7.42 4.92 -18.04
C LEU A 175 -6.35 5.91 -18.52
N GLU A 176 -5.24 6.01 -17.80
CA GLU A 176 -4.11 6.87 -18.11
C GLU A 176 -3.46 6.54 -19.46
N TYR A 177 -3.52 5.28 -19.89
CA TYR A 177 -2.94 4.82 -21.15
C TYR A 177 -3.93 4.90 -22.32
N ALA A 178 -5.15 5.41 -22.09
CA ALA A 178 -6.16 5.53 -23.13
C ALA A 178 -5.66 6.29 -24.37
N PRO A 179 -4.93 7.42 -24.29
CA PRO A 179 -4.42 8.11 -25.48
C PRO A 179 -3.49 7.27 -26.35
N ILE A 180 -2.77 6.31 -25.75
CA ILE A 180 -1.82 5.45 -26.45
C ILE A 180 -2.53 4.30 -27.18
N PHE A 181 -3.53 3.70 -26.54
CA PHE A 181 -4.12 2.44 -27.02
C PHE A 181 -5.53 2.59 -27.60
N ILE A 182 -6.26 3.66 -27.29
CA ILE A 182 -7.63 3.89 -27.74
C ILE A 182 -7.66 5.02 -28.75
N GLY A 183 -8.29 4.76 -29.89
CA GLY A 183 -8.42 5.74 -30.96
C GLY A 183 -9.46 6.82 -30.69
N GLY A 184 -9.53 7.82 -31.57
CA GLY A 184 -10.56 8.85 -31.59
C GLY A 184 -10.23 10.12 -30.80
N GLU A 185 -11.14 11.09 -30.85
CA GLU A 185 -10.88 12.47 -30.39
C GLU A 185 -10.73 12.60 -28.87
N ASN A 186 -11.43 11.76 -28.10
CA ASN A 186 -11.32 11.72 -26.65
C ASN A 186 -11.13 10.27 -26.16
N PRO A 187 -9.89 9.75 -26.20
CA PRO A 187 -9.60 8.36 -25.86
C PRO A 187 -10.03 7.97 -24.44
N ALA A 188 -9.85 8.87 -23.46
CA ALA A 188 -10.25 8.63 -22.08
C ALA A 188 -11.77 8.46 -21.93
N LEU A 189 -12.55 9.34 -22.56
CA LEU A 189 -14.01 9.22 -22.61
C LEU A 189 -14.46 7.91 -23.29
N GLN A 190 -13.80 7.54 -24.38
CA GLN A 190 -14.08 6.27 -25.07
C GLN A 190 -13.74 5.05 -24.21
N CYS A 191 -12.64 5.08 -23.46
CA CYS A 191 -12.28 4.05 -22.48
C CYS A 191 -13.41 3.84 -21.47
N LEU A 192 -13.90 4.93 -20.88
CA LEU A 192 -14.99 4.89 -19.90
C LEU A 192 -16.31 4.40 -20.53
N ALA A 193 -16.61 4.80 -21.76
CA ALA A 193 -17.78 4.31 -22.49
C ALA A 193 -17.70 2.79 -22.79
N ILE A 194 -16.50 2.28 -23.11
CA ILE A 194 -16.25 0.85 -23.27
C ILE A 194 -16.48 0.11 -21.95
N ALA A 195 -15.90 0.59 -20.85
CA ALA A 195 -16.09 0.00 -19.53
C ALA A 195 -17.58 -0.04 -19.13
N ARG A 196 -18.30 1.07 -19.35
CA ARG A 196 -19.75 1.16 -19.09
C ARG A 196 -20.55 0.10 -19.85
N ARG A 197 -20.23 -0.16 -21.13
CA ARG A 197 -20.97 -1.13 -21.97
C ARG A 197 -20.94 -2.55 -21.40
N PHE A 198 -19.90 -2.89 -20.63
CA PHE A 198 -19.75 -4.20 -20.01
C PHE A 198 -20.54 -4.35 -18.70
N LEU A 199 -21.04 -3.26 -18.11
CA LEU A 199 -21.81 -3.32 -16.88
C LEU A 199 -23.21 -3.89 -17.13
N ALA A 200 -23.63 -4.77 -16.22
CA ALA A 200 -25.02 -5.20 -16.12
C ALA A 200 -25.88 -4.05 -15.56
N PRO A 201 -27.21 -4.11 -15.67
CA PRO A 201 -28.08 -3.20 -14.93
C PRO A 201 -27.78 -3.25 -13.43
N GLY A 202 -27.51 -2.09 -12.82
CA GLY A 202 -27.07 -1.99 -11.42
C GLY A 202 -25.62 -2.41 -11.15
N GLY A 203 -24.84 -2.70 -12.20
CA GLY A 203 -23.41 -2.98 -12.09
C GLY A 203 -22.60 -1.73 -11.77
N THR A 204 -21.43 -1.95 -11.17
CA THR A 204 -20.55 -0.87 -10.69
C THR A 204 -19.19 -0.91 -11.39
N LEU A 205 -18.70 0.26 -11.81
CA LEU A 205 -17.31 0.45 -12.23
C LEU A 205 -16.45 0.82 -11.01
N LEU A 206 -15.38 0.08 -10.78
CA LEU A 206 -14.30 0.42 -9.86
C LEU A 206 -13.10 0.93 -10.66
N LEU A 207 -12.89 2.24 -10.66
CA LEU A 207 -11.82 2.92 -11.39
C LEU A 207 -10.74 3.37 -10.41
N ALA A 208 -9.47 3.07 -10.67
CA ALA A 208 -8.38 3.66 -9.88
C ALA A 208 -7.28 4.22 -10.78
N ILE A 209 -6.84 5.43 -10.43
CA ILE A 209 -5.88 6.24 -11.19
C ILE A 209 -5.17 7.23 -10.28
N GLU A 210 -3.95 7.60 -10.64
CA GLU A 210 -3.20 8.74 -10.14
C GLU A 210 -3.99 10.04 -10.24
N ASN A 211 -3.79 10.94 -9.27
CA ASN A 211 -4.31 12.29 -9.32
C ASN A 211 -3.23 13.21 -9.91
N GLN A 212 -3.52 13.89 -11.03
CA GLN A 212 -2.62 14.87 -11.64
C GLN A 212 -2.10 15.93 -10.66
N LEU A 213 -2.92 16.26 -9.65
CA LEU A 213 -2.65 17.26 -8.62
C LEU A 213 -2.29 16.66 -7.25
N GLY A 214 -1.84 15.41 -7.21
CA GLY A 214 -1.40 14.77 -5.96
C GLY A 214 -0.34 15.60 -5.22
N LEU A 215 -0.49 15.73 -3.90
CA LEU A 215 0.41 16.54 -3.05
C LEU A 215 1.88 16.14 -3.22
N LYS A 216 2.15 14.84 -3.45
CA LYS A 216 3.50 14.34 -3.66
C LYS A 216 4.22 15.00 -4.85
N TYR A 217 3.49 15.41 -5.90
CA TYR A 217 4.06 16.06 -7.08
C TYR A 217 4.48 17.51 -6.78
N PHE A 218 3.75 18.20 -5.89
CA PHE A 218 4.20 19.48 -5.34
C PHE A 218 5.40 19.31 -4.40
N ASN A 219 5.52 18.14 -3.77
CA ASN A 219 6.58 17.82 -2.82
C ASN A 219 7.81 17.16 -3.48
N GLY A 220 7.92 17.22 -4.81
CA GLY A 220 9.11 16.79 -5.54
C GLY A 220 9.15 15.32 -5.92
N CYS A 221 8.02 14.60 -5.95
CA CYS A 221 7.92 13.35 -6.72
C CYS A 221 7.82 13.65 -8.23
N THR A 222 8.39 12.78 -9.04
CA THR A 222 8.20 12.73 -10.48
C THR A 222 6.84 12.13 -10.82
N GLU A 223 6.30 12.49 -11.98
CA GLU A 223 5.09 11.89 -12.53
C GLU A 223 5.32 10.39 -12.78
N ASP A 224 4.37 9.55 -12.34
CA ASP A 224 4.57 8.11 -12.15
C ASP A 224 4.84 7.33 -13.45
N HIS A 225 4.48 7.87 -14.60
CA HIS A 225 4.56 7.20 -15.89
C HIS A 225 5.70 7.72 -16.76
N VAL A 226 6.00 9.02 -16.67
CA VAL A 226 7.08 9.64 -17.46
C VAL A 226 8.38 9.84 -16.66
N GLY A 227 8.32 9.86 -15.33
CA GLY A 227 9.50 10.03 -14.48
C GLY A 227 10.08 11.45 -14.48
N GLU A 228 9.25 12.45 -14.81
CA GLU A 228 9.64 13.86 -14.88
C GLU A 228 8.94 14.70 -13.80
N LEU A 229 9.65 15.69 -13.25
CA LEU A 229 9.10 16.60 -12.24
C LEU A 229 8.07 17.54 -12.85
N PHE A 230 6.99 17.81 -12.13
CA PHE A 230 5.94 18.77 -12.50
C PHE A 230 5.22 18.51 -13.82
N PHE A 231 5.46 17.37 -14.49
CA PHE A 231 4.92 17.07 -15.82
C PHE A 231 3.39 17.15 -15.86
N GLY A 232 2.72 16.43 -14.96
CA GLY A 232 1.26 16.51 -14.80
C GLY A 232 0.79 17.87 -14.29
N LEU A 233 1.50 18.49 -13.35
CA LEU A 233 1.15 19.81 -12.80
C LEU A 233 1.19 20.94 -13.85
N GLN A 234 2.04 20.80 -14.87
CA GLN A 234 2.16 21.74 -15.99
C GLN A 234 1.39 21.29 -17.24
N ASP A 235 0.59 20.23 -17.13
CA ASP A 235 -0.21 19.66 -18.22
C ASP A 235 0.61 19.39 -19.50
N GLN A 236 1.80 18.79 -19.34
CA GLN A 236 2.71 18.48 -20.46
C GLN A 236 2.31 17.22 -21.24
N TYR A 237 1.09 16.72 -21.02
CA TYR A 237 0.57 15.53 -21.68
C TYR A 237 0.38 15.76 -23.20
N GLY A 238 0.59 14.71 -23.99
CA GLY A 238 0.44 14.72 -25.44
C GLY A 238 -0.41 13.57 -25.96
N ALA A 239 -0.69 13.57 -27.27
CA ALA A 239 -1.54 12.57 -27.91
C ALA A 239 -1.01 11.12 -27.84
N ALA A 240 0.28 10.93 -27.52
CA ALA A 240 0.92 9.62 -27.43
C ALA A 240 1.61 9.39 -26.08
N THR A 241 1.23 10.15 -25.05
CA THR A 241 1.72 9.94 -23.67
C THR A 241 0.60 9.35 -22.82
N PRO A 242 0.93 8.77 -21.66
CA PRO A 242 -0.03 8.61 -20.58
C PRO A 242 -0.64 9.97 -20.19
N VAL A 243 -1.81 9.99 -19.57
CA VAL A 243 -2.48 11.19 -19.07
C VAL A 243 -3.12 10.92 -17.72
N THR A 244 -3.10 11.87 -16.80
CA THR A 244 -3.85 11.79 -15.54
C THR A 244 -4.78 12.99 -15.43
N PHE A 245 -5.68 12.98 -14.45
CA PHE A 245 -6.71 14.02 -14.31
C PHE A 245 -6.81 14.50 -12.88
N GLY A 246 -7.07 15.79 -12.69
CA GLY A 246 -7.54 16.29 -11.39
C GLY A 246 -8.92 15.75 -11.04
N ARG A 247 -9.29 15.74 -9.75
CA ARG A 247 -10.58 15.20 -9.27
C ARG A 247 -11.79 15.75 -10.03
N ALA A 248 -11.84 17.07 -10.21
CA ALA A 248 -12.95 17.75 -10.90
C ALA A 248 -13.03 17.40 -12.39
N GLU A 249 -11.89 17.16 -13.05
CA GLU A 249 -11.83 16.73 -14.45
C GLU A 249 -12.28 15.29 -14.60
N LEU A 250 -11.79 14.41 -13.73
CA LEU A 250 -12.19 13.01 -13.70
C LEU A 250 -13.69 12.85 -13.46
N GLN A 251 -14.25 13.60 -12.51
CA GLN A 251 -15.69 13.66 -12.27
C GLN A 251 -16.47 14.06 -13.52
N ARG A 252 -16.03 15.12 -14.23
CA ARG A 252 -16.68 15.55 -15.47
C ARG A 252 -16.58 14.49 -16.57
N LEU A 253 -15.45 13.81 -16.69
CA LEU A 253 -15.26 12.72 -17.66
C LEU A 253 -16.19 11.54 -17.37
N LEU A 254 -16.29 11.11 -16.11
CA LEU A 254 -17.22 10.06 -15.69
C LEU A 254 -18.69 10.43 -15.99
N ASN A 255 -19.09 11.66 -15.66
CA ASN A 255 -20.44 12.16 -15.96
C ASN A 255 -20.72 12.15 -17.47
N LYS A 256 -19.76 12.61 -18.29
CA LYS A 256 -19.88 12.59 -19.75
C LYS A 256 -19.94 11.17 -20.33
N ALA A 257 -19.26 10.21 -19.69
CA ALA A 257 -19.35 8.79 -20.05
C ALA A 257 -20.68 8.15 -19.63
N GLY A 258 -21.54 8.90 -18.92
CA GLY A 258 -22.89 8.51 -18.50
C GLY A 258 -22.98 8.03 -17.07
N PHE A 259 -21.90 8.01 -16.29
CA PHE A 259 -21.96 7.64 -14.88
C PHE A 259 -22.58 8.78 -14.07
N SER A 260 -23.85 8.64 -13.68
CA SER A 260 -24.60 9.70 -12.99
C SER A 260 -24.38 9.71 -11.48
N ALA A 261 -23.93 8.59 -10.91
CA ALA A 261 -23.63 8.44 -9.50
C ALA A 261 -22.18 7.99 -9.34
N THR A 262 -21.39 8.79 -8.63
CA THR A 262 -19.98 8.51 -8.38
C THR A 262 -19.64 8.79 -6.93
N ARG A 263 -18.82 7.93 -6.34
CA ARG A 263 -18.24 8.13 -5.01
C ARG A 263 -16.72 7.98 -5.08
N PHE A 264 -16.00 8.93 -4.48
CA PHE A 264 -14.54 8.91 -4.40
C PHE A 264 -14.08 8.32 -3.06
N LEU A 265 -13.13 7.40 -3.15
CA LEU A 265 -12.28 6.95 -2.08
C LEU A 265 -10.85 7.44 -2.35
N LEU A 266 -10.14 7.76 -1.28
CA LEU A 266 -8.81 8.38 -1.31
C LEU A 266 -7.80 7.37 -0.75
N PRO A 267 -7.14 6.59 -1.61
CA PRO A 267 -6.10 5.67 -1.20
C PRO A 267 -4.78 6.38 -0.85
N PHE A 268 -4.18 5.98 0.27
CA PHE A 268 -2.88 6.46 0.75
C PHE A 268 -1.92 5.30 1.02
N PRO A 269 -0.63 5.45 0.67
CA PRO A 269 -0.03 6.63 0.03
C PRO A 269 -0.48 6.82 -1.42
N ASP A 270 -0.97 5.76 -2.08
CA ASP A 270 -1.66 5.77 -3.36
C ASP A 270 -2.43 4.44 -3.61
N TYR A 271 -3.10 4.32 -4.76
CA TYR A 271 -3.87 3.14 -5.16
C TYR A 271 -3.01 1.92 -5.52
N LYS A 272 -1.68 2.07 -5.69
CA LYS A 272 -0.80 0.94 -6.06
C LYS A 272 -0.60 0.03 -4.85
N LEU A 273 -0.30 0.63 -3.71
CA LEU A 273 -0.07 -0.04 -2.42
C LEU A 273 -0.80 0.66 -1.27
N PRO A 274 -2.16 0.69 -1.28
CA PRO A 274 -2.92 1.42 -0.27
C PRO A 274 -2.84 0.74 1.09
N GLU A 275 -2.46 1.50 2.10
CA GLU A 275 -2.55 1.12 3.52
C GLU A 275 -3.76 1.78 4.19
N ILE A 276 -4.21 2.93 3.68
CA ILE A 276 -5.36 3.66 4.19
C ILE A 276 -6.29 3.97 3.02
N LEU A 277 -7.59 3.80 3.23
CA LEU A 277 -8.65 4.30 2.35
C LEU A 277 -9.51 5.27 3.15
N ILE A 278 -9.68 6.49 2.65
CA ILE A 278 -10.55 7.51 3.25
C ILE A 278 -11.72 7.77 2.30
N ALA A 279 -12.95 7.71 2.79
CA ALA A 279 -14.12 8.07 2.01
C ALA A 279 -14.22 9.59 1.87
N GLU A 280 -14.64 10.11 0.70
CA GLU A 280 -14.67 11.55 0.45
C GLU A 280 -15.50 12.36 1.47
N ASP A 281 -16.55 11.74 2.00
CA ASP A 281 -17.47 12.31 2.99
C ASP A 281 -16.85 12.39 4.39
N ALA A 282 -15.75 11.69 4.65
CA ALA A 282 -15.04 11.75 5.93
C ALA A 282 -14.51 13.15 6.26
N SER A 283 -14.21 13.96 5.23
CA SER A 283 -13.74 15.34 5.41
C SER A 283 -14.79 16.29 6.02
N ALA A 284 -16.07 15.93 5.91
CA ALA A 284 -17.18 16.72 6.45
C ALA A 284 -17.57 16.32 7.88
N VAL A 285 -16.98 15.27 8.43
CA VAL A 285 -17.34 14.75 9.75
C VAL A 285 -16.56 15.49 10.84
N PRO A 286 -17.24 16.18 11.78
CA PRO A 286 -16.59 16.84 12.90
C PRO A 286 -15.78 15.85 13.74
N ASP A 287 -14.75 16.36 14.42
CA ASP A 287 -13.87 15.61 15.34
C ASP A 287 -13.04 14.47 14.71
N LEU A 288 -13.29 14.09 13.45
CA LEU A 288 -12.46 13.14 12.72
C LEU A 288 -11.19 13.84 12.20
N ALA A 289 -10.12 13.74 12.99
CA ALA A 289 -8.82 14.31 12.64
C ALA A 289 -8.11 13.48 11.55
N LEU A 290 -8.49 13.67 10.28
CA LEU A 290 -7.92 12.93 9.13
C LEU A 290 -6.39 13.07 9.03
N HIS A 291 -5.82 14.21 9.43
CA HIS A 291 -4.36 14.39 9.45
C HIS A 291 -3.65 13.42 10.40
N ASN A 292 -4.30 12.95 11.47
CA ASN A 292 -3.74 11.93 12.34
C ASN A 292 -3.60 10.58 11.62
N LEU A 293 -4.56 10.22 10.77
CA LEU A 293 -4.50 8.98 9.98
C LEU A 293 -3.34 9.03 8.97
N LEU A 294 -3.08 10.21 8.42
CA LEU A 294 -2.03 10.44 7.42
C LEU A 294 -0.65 10.74 8.04
N ALA A 295 -0.54 10.85 9.36
CA ALA A 295 0.72 11.17 10.05
C ALA A 295 1.82 10.13 9.82
N ARG A 296 1.44 8.92 9.39
CA ARG A 296 2.33 7.78 9.14
C ARG A 296 2.41 7.36 7.67
N SER A 297 1.58 7.94 6.82
CA SER A 297 1.53 7.61 5.39
C SER A 297 2.70 8.27 4.69
N GLN A 298 3.63 7.47 4.15
CA GLN A 298 4.79 7.97 3.41
C GLN A 298 4.51 7.90 1.91
N ASP A 299 4.59 9.04 1.24
CA ASP A 299 4.48 9.13 -0.21
C ASP A 299 5.67 8.43 -0.90
N ARG A 300 5.46 8.00 -2.15
CA ARG A 300 6.46 7.25 -2.91
C ARG A 300 6.66 7.85 -4.30
N ASP A 301 7.94 7.91 -4.66
CA ASP A 301 8.38 8.19 -6.02
C ASP A 301 8.88 6.89 -6.64
N TYR A 302 8.19 6.41 -7.66
CA TYR A 302 8.49 5.13 -8.30
C TYR A 302 9.67 5.21 -9.29
N SER A 303 10.17 6.41 -9.59
CA SER A 303 11.45 6.61 -10.28
C SER A 303 12.67 6.50 -9.35
N GLY A 304 12.44 6.38 -8.03
CA GLY A 304 13.46 6.20 -7.01
C GLY A 304 13.94 7.50 -6.36
N ARG A 305 13.29 8.63 -6.63
CA ARG A 305 13.68 9.94 -6.10
C ARG A 305 13.22 10.14 -4.66
N ARG A 306 14.17 10.45 -3.77
CA ARG A 306 13.92 10.56 -2.31
C ARG A 306 13.86 11.99 -1.77
N LEU A 307 14.08 12.99 -2.62
CA LEU A 307 14.08 14.39 -2.20
C LEU A 307 12.65 14.87 -1.98
N ARG A 308 12.42 15.57 -0.85
CA ARG A 308 11.16 16.21 -0.49
C ARG A 308 11.41 17.67 -0.12
N ILE A 309 10.49 18.54 -0.51
CA ILE A 309 10.60 19.99 -0.33
C ILE A 309 10.06 20.40 1.05
N PHE A 310 8.98 19.75 1.50
CA PHE A 310 8.34 20.00 2.79
C PHE A 310 7.94 18.68 3.48
N ASP A 311 7.59 18.79 4.76
CA ASP A 311 7.04 17.68 5.53
C ASP A 311 5.56 17.50 5.18
N GLU A 312 5.27 16.44 4.43
CA GLU A 312 3.91 16.15 3.95
C GLU A 312 2.94 15.87 5.11
N HIS A 313 3.40 15.27 6.20
CA HIS A 313 2.57 14.95 7.37
C HIS A 313 2.02 16.22 8.02
N LEU A 314 2.83 17.28 8.08
CA LEU A 314 2.41 18.58 8.60
C LEU A 314 1.51 19.34 7.60
N ALA A 315 1.63 19.09 6.30
CA ALA A 315 0.82 19.72 5.26
C ALA A 315 -0.62 19.20 5.24
N TRP A 316 -0.86 17.93 5.61
CA TRP A 316 -2.21 17.36 5.60
C TRP A 316 -3.21 18.07 6.51
N ARG A 317 -2.77 18.61 7.65
CA ARG A 317 -3.66 19.35 8.57
C ARG A 317 -4.27 20.60 7.91
N PRO A 318 -3.49 21.60 7.45
CA PRO A 318 -4.07 22.77 6.82
C PRO A 318 -4.86 22.42 5.55
N LEU A 319 -4.49 21.38 4.80
CA LEU A 319 -5.28 20.92 3.65
C LEU A 319 -6.64 20.35 4.05
N ALA A 320 -6.70 19.49 5.08
CA ALA A 320 -7.94 18.97 5.62
C ALA A 320 -8.87 20.10 6.12
N ARG A 321 -8.31 21.06 6.88
CA ARG A 321 -9.06 22.22 7.40
C ARG A 321 -9.68 23.08 6.30
N ASN A 322 -9.07 23.12 5.11
CA ASN A 322 -9.56 23.90 3.96
C ASN A 322 -10.38 23.04 2.96
N GLY A 323 -10.68 21.78 3.28
CA GLY A 323 -11.42 20.90 2.38
C GLY A 323 -10.65 20.41 1.14
N LEU A 324 -9.32 20.59 1.12
CA LEU A 324 -8.47 20.28 -0.04
C LEU A 324 -7.87 18.86 -0.01
N LEU A 325 -8.13 18.07 1.05
CA LEU A 325 -7.56 16.74 1.21
C LEU A 325 -7.91 15.83 0.03
N GLY A 326 -9.17 15.83 -0.40
CA GLY A 326 -9.61 15.03 -1.56
C GLY A 326 -9.01 15.50 -2.88
N ASP A 327 -8.84 16.80 -3.08
CA ASP A 327 -8.31 17.34 -4.33
C ASP A 327 -6.80 17.13 -4.48
N LEU A 328 -6.08 16.95 -3.37
CA LEU A 328 -4.62 16.75 -3.33
C LEU A 328 -4.20 15.34 -2.90
N ALA A 329 -5.13 14.41 -2.66
CA ALA A 329 -4.80 13.00 -2.46
C ALA A 329 -4.02 12.47 -3.67
N ASN A 330 -3.01 11.62 -3.49
CA ASN A 330 -2.12 11.23 -4.59
C ASN A 330 -2.79 10.37 -5.67
N SER A 331 -3.96 9.81 -5.39
CA SER A 331 -4.73 9.01 -6.33
C SER A 331 -6.17 8.85 -5.89
N PHE A 332 -6.99 8.30 -6.78
CA PHE A 332 -8.41 8.05 -6.56
C PHE A 332 -8.74 6.57 -6.73
N LEU A 333 -9.71 6.12 -5.94
CA LEU A 333 -10.51 4.95 -6.24
C LEU A 333 -11.97 5.43 -6.36
N VAL A 334 -12.52 5.38 -7.57
CA VAL A 334 -13.86 5.85 -7.88
C VAL A 334 -14.80 4.68 -8.05
N ILE A 335 -15.91 4.76 -7.35
CA ILE A 335 -17.06 3.87 -7.50
C ILE A 335 -18.04 4.60 -8.42
N ALA A 336 -18.33 4.07 -9.61
CA ALA A 336 -19.15 4.74 -10.60
C ALA A 336 -20.29 3.85 -11.10
N GLU A 337 -21.51 4.38 -11.09
CA GLU A 337 -22.74 3.68 -11.48
C GLU A 337 -23.48 4.47 -12.57
N ALA A 338 -24.13 3.73 -13.48
CA ALA A 338 -24.82 4.31 -14.62
C ALA A 338 -26.09 5.09 -14.22
N GLU A 339 -26.77 4.64 -13.17
CA GLU A 339 -27.95 5.24 -12.57
C GLU A 339 -27.83 5.10 -11.04
N SER A 340 -28.35 6.07 -10.29
CA SER A 340 -28.36 5.98 -8.82
C SER A 340 -29.30 4.84 -8.39
N SER A 341 -28.74 3.73 -7.90
CA SER A 341 -29.58 2.73 -7.23
C SER A 341 -29.95 3.23 -5.81
N SER A 342 -31.07 2.75 -5.26
CA SER A 342 -31.49 3.06 -3.89
C SER A 342 -30.69 2.27 -2.83
N ALA A 343 -29.91 1.28 -3.27
CA ALA A 343 -28.97 0.57 -2.42
C ALA A 343 -27.63 1.32 -2.46
N PRO A 344 -26.93 1.48 -1.33
CA PRO A 344 -25.58 2.03 -1.37
C PRO A 344 -24.71 1.17 -2.31
N PRO A 345 -23.69 1.76 -2.96
CA PRO A 345 -22.72 0.98 -3.74
C PRO A 345 -22.20 -0.17 -2.89
N GLN A 346 -21.75 -1.25 -3.54
CA GLN A 346 -21.34 -2.59 -3.05
C GLN A 346 -20.31 -2.64 -1.88
N LEU A 347 -20.44 -1.75 -0.90
CA LEU A 347 -19.71 -1.62 0.34
C LEU A 347 -20.49 -2.39 1.39
N THR A 348 -19.77 -3.18 2.20
CA THR A 348 -20.34 -4.02 3.26
C THR A 348 -21.09 -3.21 4.33
N THR A 349 -20.69 -1.96 4.58
CA THR A 349 -21.27 -1.00 5.54
C THR A 349 -20.79 0.43 5.24
N PRO A 350 -21.50 1.51 5.63
CA PRO A 350 -20.96 2.86 5.57
C PRO A 350 -19.78 3.02 6.54
N TRP A 351 -18.61 3.35 6.01
CA TRP A 351 -17.39 3.65 6.78
C TRP A 351 -16.77 4.95 6.26
N LEU A 352 -15.99 5.60 7.12
CA LEU A 352 -15.30 6.87 6.82
C LEU A 352 -13.82 6.64 6.50
N ALA A 353 -13.17 5.70 7.17
CA ALA A 353 -11.82 5.29 6.84
C ALA A 353 -11.57 3.82 7.15
N LYS A 354 -10.70 3.19 6.37
CA LYS A 354 -10.13 1.86 6.62
C LYS A 354 -8.62 1.94 6.64
N ILE A 355 -7.99 1.31 7.64
CA ILE A 355 -6.52 1.22 7.79
C ILE A 355 -6.11 -0.25 7.86
N TYR A 356 -5.12 -0.63 7.07
CA TYR A 356 -4.69 -2.01 6.88
C TYR A 356 -3.27 -2.25 7.42
N SER A 357 -3.13 -3.09 8.43
CA SER A 357 -1.82 -3.53 8.94
C SER A 357 -1.40 -4.85 8.32
N MET A 358 -1.04 -4.84 7.03
CA MET A 358 -0.74 -6.07 6.29
C MET A 358 0.68 -6.58 6.50
N SER A 359 1.62 -5.73 6.92
CA SER A 359 3.06 -6.03 7.07
C SER A 359 3.41 -7.00 8.21
N ARG A 360 2.42 -7.60 8.87
CA ARG A 360 2.57 -8.49 10.03
C ARG A 360 2.41 -9.95 9.62
N ARG A 361 2.63 -10.88 10.56
CA ARG A 361 2.26 -12.29 10.37
C ARG A 361 0.80 -12.40 9.92
N PRO A 362 0.44 -13.35 9.03
CA PRO A 362 -0.93 -13.48 8.53
C PRO A 362 -2.01 -13.57 9.62
N THR A 363 -1.69 -14.18 10.77
CA THR A 363 -2.59 -14.29 11.93
C THR A 363 -2.81 -12.97 12.67
N TRP A 364 -1.98 -11.95 12.43
CA TRP A 364 -1.98 -10.66 13.13
C TRP A 364 -2.22 -9.46 12.21
N VAL A 365 -2.64 -9.71 10.96
CA VAL A 365 -3.11 -8.61 10.11
C VAL A 365 -4.42 -8.06 10.67
N THR A 366 -4.59 -6.74 10.56
CA THR A 366 -5.79 -6.06 11.03
C THR A 366 -6.34 -5.12 9.97
N GLU A 367 -7.66 -5.00 9.94
CA GLU A 367 -8.39 -3.92 9.30
C GLU A 367 -9.04 -3.07 10.39
N THR A 368 -8.58 -1.83 10.54
CA THR A 368 -9.24 -0.84 11.39
C THR A 368 -10.29 -0.11 10.55
N THR A 369 -11.52 -0.05 11.03
CA THR A 369 -12.63 0.67 10.38
C THR A 369 -13.13 1.78 11.28
N ILE A 370 -13.14 3.01 10.77
CA ILE A 370 -13.76 4.17 11.42
C ILE A 370 -15.12 4.41 10.77
N ARG A 371 -16.15 4.60 11.58
CA ARG A 371 -17.53 4.80 11.12
C ARG A 371 -18.25 5.81 12.00
N LEU A 372 -19.28 6.44 11.43
CA LEU A 372 -20.18 7.33 12.15
C LEU A 372 -21.46 6.57 12.47
N GLU A 373 -21.79 6.51 13.76
CA GLU A 373 -23.05 5.94 14.27
C GLU A 373 -23.88 7.05 14.94
N PRO A 374 -25.18 6.80 15.24
CA PRO A 374 -25.98 7.74 16.04
C PRO A 374 -25.38 8.06 17.42
N SER A 375 -24.54 7.17 17.95
CA SER A 375 -23.82 7.33 19.22
C SER A 375 -22.53 8.16 19.11
N GLY A 376 -22.11 8.51 17.89
CA GLY A 376 -20.86 9.20 17.59
C GLY A 376 -19.90 8.39 16.73
N LEU A 377 -18.66 8.85 16.64
CA LEU A 377 -17.59 8.16 15.91
C LEU A 377 -17.16 6.89 16.66
N ARG A 378 -17.09 5.77 15.93
CA ARG A 378 -16.66 4.47 16.43
C ARG A 378 -15.47 3.97 15.62
N VAL A 379 -14.59 3.22 16.28
CA VAL A 379 -13.49 2.52 15.64
C VAL A 379 -13.52 1.05 16.03
N SER A 380 -13.48 0.17 15.04
CA SER A 380 -13.44 -1.28 15.23
C SER A 380 -12.24 -1.87 14.52
N LYS A 381 -11.67 -2.93 15.07
CA LYS A 381 -10.59 -3.67 14.43
C LYS A 381 -10.99 -5.10 14.18
N LEU A 382 -10.99 -5.45 12.90
CA LEU A 382 -11.22 -6.81 12.46
C LEU A 382 -9.87 -7.47 12.22
N SER A 383 -9.61 -8.55 12.95
CA SER A 383 -8.62 -9.53 12.54
C SER A 383 -9.32 -10.59 11.69
N PRO A 384 -8.72 -11.09 10.60
CA PRO A 384 -9.29 -12.21 9.84
C PRO A 384 -9.44 -13.52 10.62
N ARG A 385 -8.96 -13.55 11.87
CA ARG A 385 -9.04 -14.71 12.76
C ARG A 385 -10.48 -14.97 13.22
N LYS A 386 -10.84 -16.25 13.34
CA LYS A 386 -11.99 -16.66 14.17
C LYS A 386 -11.60 -16.48 15.65
N ALA A 387 -12.52 -15.94 16.45
CA ALA A 387 -12.26 -15.51 17.84
C ALA A 387 -11.69 -16.58 18.80
N ASP A 388 -11.75 -17.87 18.43
CA ASP A 388 -11.45 -18.99 19.34
C ASP A 388 -9.99 -19.49 19.31
N GLU A 389 -9.16 -18.90 18.48
CA GLU A 389 -7.72 -19.18 18.51
C GLU A 389 -7.06 -17.93 19.11
N GLU A 390 -6.40 -18.02 20.27
CA GLU A 390 -5.41 -17.01 20.72
C GLU A 390 -4.02 -17.57 20.39
N GLU A 391 -3.12 -16.74 19.82
CA GLU A 391 -1.77 -17.20 19.44
C GLU A 391 -0.84 -16.53 20.44
N GLU A 392 -0.51 -17.28 21.47
CA GLU A 392 0.51 -16.88 22.42
C GLU A 392 1.87 -17.17 21.81
N VAL A 393 2.69 -16.13 21.65
CA VAL A 393 4.05 -16.28 21.15
C VAL A 393 5.03 -15.93 22.26
N ARG A 394 5.88 -16.89 22.63
CA ARG A 394 6.98 -16.64 23.57
C ARG A 394 8.07 -15.82 22.88
N ILE A 395 8.40 -14.67 23.45
CA ILE A 395 9.48 -13.78 23.01
C ILE A 395 10.46 -13.54 24.15
N GLY A 396 11.53 -14.34 24.17
CA GLY A 396 12.46 -14.35 25.29
C GLY A 396 11.75 -14.70 26.61
N PRO A 397 11.81 -13.84 27.64
CA PRO A 397 11.14 -14.10 28.93
C PRO A 397 9.63 -13.81 28.89
N PHE A 398 9.10 -13.17 27.86
CA PHE A 398 7.72 -12.68 27.83
C PHE A 398 6.79 -13.53 26.95
N THR A 399 5.48 -13.46 27.24
CA THR A 399 4.40 -13.99 26.38
C THR A 399 3.70 -12.83 25.68
N LEU A 400 3.84 -12.77 24.35
CA LEU A 400 3.19 -11.79 23.48
C LEU A 400 1.80 -12.28 23.05
N LEU A 401 0.84 -11.36 23.14
CA LEU A 401 -0.54 -11.49 22.71
C LEU A 401 -0.89 -10.34 21.75
N HIS A 402 -1.77 -10.63 20.80
CA HIS A 402 -2.37 -9.63 19.90
C HIS A 402 -3.88 -9.60 20.16
N GLN A 403 -4.36 -8.52 20.77
CA GLN A 403 -5.74 -8.33 21.21
C GLN A 403 -6.33 -7.04 20.62
N PRO A 404 -6.65 -7.03 19.31
CA PRO A 404 -7.27 -5.87 18.69
C PRO A 404 -8.66 -5.60 19.28
N SER A 405 -8.94 -4.33 19.59
CA SER A 405 -10.23 -3.90 20.14
C SER A 405 -11.36 -4.12 19.12
N PRO A 406 -12.40 -4.90 19.44
CA PRO A 406 -13.44 -5.21 18.48
C PRO A 406 -14.30 -3.99 18.15
N ASP A 407 -14.54 -3.10 19.11
CA ASP A 407 -15.28 -1.86 18.90
C ASP A 407 -15.15 -0.86 20.07
N GLU A 408 -14.67 0.35 19.81
CA GLU A 408 -14.46 1.41 20.81
C GLU A 408 -14.88 2.79 20.31
N ALA A 409 -15.04 3.74 21.23
CA ALA A 409 -15.33 5.13 20.86
C ALA A 409 -14.06 5.75 20.24
N TYR A 410 -14.23 6.49 19.15
CA TYR A 410 -13.15 7.27 18.58
C TYR A 410 -12.75 8.40 19.53
N ILE A 411 -11.46 8.54 19.79
CA ILE A 411 -10.93 9.61 20.65
C ILE A 411 -10.51 10.79 19.78
N ALA A 412 -11.26 11.89 19.90
CA ALA A 412 -10.95 13.14 19.21
C ALA A 412 -9.73 13.84 19.81
N GLY A 413 -9.00 14.57 18.97
CA GLY A 413 -7.82 15.34 19.37
C GLY A 413 -6.64 15.11 18.44
N ASP A 414 -5.47 15.57 18.86
CA ASP A 414 -4.24 15.48 18.07
C ASP A 414 -3.30 14.41 18.60
N LEU A 415 -2.71 13.63 17.70
CA LEU A 415 -1.63 12.74 18.08
C LEU A 415 -0.47 13.54 18.71
N LEU A 416 0.08 13.04 19.81
CA LEU A 416 1.27 13.61 20.43
C LEU A 416 2.43 13.67 19.43
N LEU A 417 2.53 12.65 18.56
CA LEU A 417 3.45 12.62 17.42
C LEU A 417 3.36 13.88 16.54
N HIS A 418 2.16 14.37 16.21
CA HIS A 418 2.02 15.56 15.38
C HIS A 418 2.60 16.81 16.07
N LYS A 419 2.42 16.93 17.40
CA LYS A 419 3.03 18.01 18.17
C LYS A 419 4.56 17.92 18.14
N LEU A 420 5.10 16.71 18.29
CA LEU A 420 6.55 16.44 18.24
C LEU A 420 7.14 16.69 16.84
N GLN A 421 6.45 16.31 15.76
CA GLN A 421 6.87 16.59 14.38
C GLN A 421 7.03 18.10 14.14
N ARG A 422 6.09 18.91 14.63
CA ARG A 422 6.18 20.38 14.52
C ARG A 422 7.37 20.95 15.28
N LEU A 423 7.61 20.48 16.51
CA LEU A 423 8.75 20.94 17.30
C LEU A 423 10.10 20.50 16.71
N ALA A 424 10.17 19.28 16.16
CA ALA A 424 11.36 18.78 15.49
C ALA A 424 11.71 19.62 14.24
N ARG A 425 10.70 20.09 13.50
CA ARG A 425 10.90 21.00 12.35
C ARG A 425 11.56 22.33 12.75
N GLU A 426 11.34 22.77 13.98
CA GLU A 426 11.88 23.98 14.58
C GLU A 426 13.12 23.72 15.45
N SER A 427 13.63 22.49 15.50
CA SER A 427 14.77 22.06 16.35
C SER A 427 14.55 22.31 17.85
N LYS A 428 13.29 22.31 18.31
CA LYS A 428 12.88 22.64 19.69
C LYS A 428 12.94 21.44 20.63
N LEU A 429 14.15 20.97 20.94
CA LEU A 429 14.34 19.76 21.75
C LEU A 429 13.89 19.91 23.21
N VAL A 430 13.96 21.12 23.78
CA VAL A 430 13.50 21.38 25.16
C VAL A 430 11.98 21.17 25.26
N GLU A 431 11.22 21.77 24.36
CA GLU A 431 9.77 21.64 24.29
C GLU A 431 9.35 20.21 23.91
N MET A 432 10.15 19.51 23.09
CA MET A 432 9.94 18.08 22.84
C MET A 432 10.11 17.26 24.13
N ALA A 433 11.12 17.57 24.95
CA ALA A 433 11.34 16.93 26.22
C ALA A 433 10.22 17.23 27.23
N GLU A 434 9.63 18.42 27.22
CA GLU A 434 8.46 18.77 28.04
C GLU A 434 7.25 17.88 27.70
N LEU A 435 6.95 17.71 26.41
CA LEU A 435 5.94 16.75 25.95
C LEU A 435 6.32 15.30 26.31
N GLY A 436 7.61 14.97 26.22
CA GLY A 436 8.16 13.71 26.71
C GLY A 436 7.88 13.47 28.20
N ARG A 437 8.02 14.50 29.05
CA ARG A 437 7.69 14.40 30.48
C ARG A 437 6.20 14.22 30.74
N GLN A 438 5.32 14.79 29.91
CA GLN A 438 3.88 14.51 29.98
C GLN A 438 3.59 13.03 29.68
N TRP A 439 4.23 12.49 28.64
CA TRP A 439 4.14 11.06 28.32
C TRP A 439 4.69 10.16 29.44
N LEU A 440 5.82 10.51 30.05
CA LEU A 440 6.33 9.80 31.23
C LEU A 440 5.32 9.79 32.37
N GLY A 441 4.51 10.83 32.51
CA GLY A 441 3.44 10.88 33.50
C GLY A 441 2.44 9.73 33.38
N LEU A 442 2.15 9.27 32.16
CA LEU A 442 1.35 8.06 31.95
C LEU A 442 2.09 6.80 32.41
N LEU A 443 3.38 6.67 32.06
CA LEU A 443 4.18 5.48 32.41
C LEU A 443 4.38 5.35 33.94
N PHE A 444 4.55 6.47 34.64
CA PHE A 444 4.64 6.53 36.09
C PHE A 444 3.28 6.53 36.80
N GLN A 445 2.16 6.63 36.06
CA GLN A 445 0.81 6.77 36.60
C GLN A 445 0.69 7.97 37.57
N GLY A 446 1.35 9.08 37.22
CA GLY A 446 1.46 10.30 38.02
C GLY A 446 2.65 11.15 37.58
N PRO A 447 2.85 12.34 38.18
CA PRO A 447 3.97 13.21 37.82
C PRO A 447 5.32 12.48 37.93
N PRO A 448 6.16 12.46 36.87
CA PRO A 448 7.44 11.77 36.94
C PRO A 448 8.41 12.52 37.89
N PRO A 449 9.32 11.80 38.58
CA PRO A 449 10.37 12.43 39.38
C PRO A 449 11.21 13.41 38.56
N THR A 450 11.77 14.44 39.21
CA THR A 450 12.67 15.41 38.54
C THR A 450 13.90 14.72 37.96
N THR A 451 14.42 13.71 38.67
CA THR A 451 15.47 12.83 38.18
C THR A 451 15.13 11.40 38.53
N PHE A 452 15.34 10.47 37.60
CA PHE A 452 15.05 9.05 37.79
C PHE A 452 16.01 8.17 37.00
N GLY A 453 16.10 6.90 37.40
CA GLY A 453 16.85 5.86 36.68
C GLY A 453 15.92 4.82 36.08
N LEU A 454 16.28 4.30 34.91
CA LEU A 454 15.43 3.39 34.13
C LEU A 454 15.75 1.89 34.28
N ALA A 455 16.94 1.53 34.75
CA ALA A 455 17.45 0.14 34.68
C ALA A 455 16.58 -0.91 35.40
N ASN A 456 15.75 -0.51 36.37
CA ASN A 456 14.92 -1.44 37.16
C ASN A 456 13.42 -1.06 37.16
N GLN A 457 13.02 -0.07 36.37
CA GLN A 457 11.63 0.37 36.32
C GLN A 457 10.83 -0.54 35.39
N GLN A 458 9.69 -1.03 35.87
CA GLN A 458 8.80 -1.92 35.14
C GLN A 458 7.44 -1.25 34.97
N VAL A 459 6.80 -1.48 33.82
CA VAL A 459 5.43 -1.07 33.54
C VAL A 459 4.59 -2.30 33.20
N PRO A 460 3.25 -2.27 33.35
CA PRO A 460 2.39 -3.34 32.87
C PRO A 460 2.67 -3.64 31.39
N GLY A 461 2.67 -4.90 30.98
CA GLY A 461 2.94 -5.28 29.59
C GLY A 461 1.93 -4.76 28.56
N SER A 462 0.76 -4.29 29.02
CA SER A 462 -0.22 -3.55 28.20
C SER A 462 0.25 -2.14 27.78
N PHE A 463 1.36 -1.65 28.35
CA PHE A 463 1.94 -0.34 28.02
C PHE A 463 2.94 -0.41 26.88
N ILE A 464 3.15 -1.58 26.26
CA ILE A 464 4.09 -1.71 25.15
C ILE A 464 3.77 -0.69 24.05
N ASP A 465 2.50 -0.51 23.70
CA ASP A 465 2.03 0.46 22.69
C ASP A 465 1.82 1.87 23.22
N CYS A 466 2.20 2.16 24.48
CA CYS A 466 2.15 3.50 25.05
C CYS A 466 3.30 4.35 24.50
N ILE A 467 3.25 4.65 23.21
CA ILE A 467 4.24 5.45 22.46
C ILE A 467 3.59 6.73 21.91
N PRO A 468 4.34 7.81 21.64
CA PRO A 468 3.75 9.07 21.18
C PRO A 468 2.87 8.99 19.92
N ALA A 469 3.11 8.01 19.04
CA ALA A 469 2.30 7.76 17.85
C ALA A 469 0.90 7.18 18.16
N ASN A 470 0.68 6.69 19.39
CA ASN A 470 -0.56 6.06 19.85
C ASN A 470 -1.18 6.82 21.04
N LEU A 471 -0.76 8.08 21.25
CA LEU A 471 -1.30 8.96 22.29
C LEU A 471 -2.01 10.15 21.65
N ILE A 472 -3.29 10.33 21.97
CA ILE A 472 -4.05 11.53 21.65
C ILE A 472 -3.90 12.52 22.80
N SER A 473 -3.56 13.76 22.49
CA SER A 473 -3.66 14.87 23.43
C SER A 473 -5.05 15.47 23.31
N ALA A 474 -5.87 15.24 24.33
CA ALA A 474 -7.19 15.82 24.46
C ALA A 474 -7.12 17.34 24.65
N GLU A 475 -8.23 18.04 24.46
CA GLU A 475 -8.31 19.50 24.68
C GLU A 475 -7.95 19.91 26.11
N THR A 476 -8.20 19.03 27.08
CA THR A 476 -7.85 19.21 28.50
C THR A 476 -6.34 19.13 28.76
N GLY A 477 -5.54 18.74 27.77
CA GLY A 477 -4.11 18.46 27.92
C GLY A 477 -3.80 17.04 28.40
N GLU A 478 -4.82 16.24 28.74
CA GLU A 478 -4.65 14.83 29.09
C GLU A 478 -4.20 14.01 27.88
N LEU A 479 -3.34 13.02 28.13
CA LEU A 479 -2.90 12.06 27.13
C LEU A 479 -3.72 10.77 27.23
N ILE A 480 -4.41 10.41 26.15
CA ILE A 480 -5.25 9.23 26.06
C ILE A 480 -4.60 8.22 25.11
N MET A 481 -4.33 7.02 25.62
CA MET A 481 -3.77 5.93 24.81
C MET A 481 -4.85 5.28 23.95
N ILE A 482 -4.57 5.20 22.66
CA ILE A 482 -5.36 4.49 21.63
C ILE A 482 -4.54 3.32 21.07
N ASP A 483 -5.11 2.56 20.13
CA ASP A 483 -4.35 1.55 19.36
C ASP A 483 -3.67 0.48 20.24
N LYS A 484 -4.35 0.03 21.31
CA LYS A 484 -3.85 -0.93 22.31
C LYS A 484 -3.92 -2.38 21.78
N GLU A 485 -3.14 -2.71 20.78
CA GLU A 485 -3.22 -4.02 20.10
C GLU A 485 -2.31 -5.07 20.74
N TRP A 486 -1.09 -4.70 21.14
CA TRP A 486 -0.11 -5.62 21.68
C TRP A 486 -0.17 -5.66 23.19
N GLN A 487 -0.09 -6.87 23.74
CA GLN A 487 0.00 -7.07 25.18
C GLN A 487 1.08 -8.10 25.50
N LEU A 488 1.88 -7.79 26.52
CA LEU A 488 2.72 -8.78 27.19
C LEU A 488 2.09 -9.14 28.53
N ARG A 489 2.05 -10.43 28.87
CA ARG A 489 1.46 -10.88 30.14
C ARG A 489 2.27 -10.41 31.34
N GLU A 490 3.58 -10.46 31.20
CA GLU A 490 4.51 -10.06 32.24
C GLU A 490 4.77 -8.54 32.18
N PRO A 491 5.13 -7.92 33.31
CA PRO A 491 5.67 -6.56 33.30
C PRO A 491 6.90 -6.45 32.41
N ILE A 492 7.05 -5.29 31.76
CA ILE A 492 8.14 -5.01 30.83
C ILE A 492 9.00 -3.84 31.30
N PRO A 493 10.28 -3.79 30.92
CA PRO A 493 11.14 -2.65 31.24
C PRO A 493 10.55 -1.34 30.71
N MET A 494 10.39 -0.33 31.56
CA MET A 494 9.93 1.00 31.15
C MET A 494 10.87 1.63 30.11
N ALA A 495 12.18 1.34 30.21
CA ALA A 495 13.18 1.73 29.22
C ALA A 495 12.83 1.25 27.80
N TRP A 496 12.22 0.07 27.68
CA TRP A 496 11.82 -0.49 26.39
C TRP A 496 10.76 0.39 25.71
N VAL A 497 9.71 0.75 26.45
CA VAL A 497 8.61 1.60 25.96
C VAL A 497 9.13 3.00 25.58
N ILE A 498 10.02 3.57 26.40
CA ILE A 498 10.59 4.90 26.14
C ILE A 498 11.47 4.88 24.88
N LEU A 499 12.43 3.96 24.81
CA LEU A 499 13.37 3.92 23.68
C LEU A 499 12.67 3.55 22.38
N ARG A 500 11.76 2.57 22.37
CA ARG A 500 10.97 2.23 21.17
C ARG A 500 10.13 3.43 20.71
N GLY A 501 9.50 4.13 21.65
CA GLY A 501 8.66 5.30 21.35
C GLY A 501 9.46 6.48 20.81
N LEU A 502 10.64 6.76 21.38
CA LEU A 502 11.53 7.82 20.89
C LEU A 502 12.11 7.49 19.51
N VAL A 503 12.60 6.27 19.28
CA VAL A 503 13.08 5.84 17.96
C VAL A 503 11.94 5.94 16.94
N ASN A 504 10.76 5.40 17.25
CA ASN A 504 9.59 5.47 16.38
C ASN A 504 9.21 6.92 16.04
N THR A 505 9.22 7.82 17.02
CA THR A 505 8.90 9.23 16.84
C THR A 505 9.93 9.94 15.96
N LEU A 506 11.22 9.79 16.26
CA LEU A 506 12.28 10.51 15.56
C LEU A 506 12.36 10.14 14.07
N TYR A 507 12.07 8.88 13.72
CA TYR A 507 11.99 8.43 12.32
C TYR A 507 10.80 9.00 11.54
N GLN A 508 9.79 9.51 12.25
CA GLN A 508 8.61 10.17 11.67
C GLN A 508 8.72 11.70 11.71
N CYS A 509 9.72 12.24 12.38
CA CYS A 509 10.05 13.67 12.37
C CYS A 509 10.98 14.01 11.19
N LYS A 510 10.87 15.25 10.71
CA LYS A 510 11.83 15.82 9.76
C LYS A 510 12.52 17.04 10.36
N PHE A 511 13.78 16.89 10.72
CA PHE A 511 14.60 17.98 11.26
C PHE A 511 15.07 18.92 10.13
N PRO A 512 15.34 20.20 10.42
CA PRO A 512 15.88 21.11 9.42
C PRO A 512 17.32 20.74 9.04
N HIS A 513 17.77 21.15 7.85
CA HIS A 513 19.09 20.80 7.31
C HIS A 513 20.25 21.23 8.23
N ASP A 514 20.10 22.39 8.88
CA ASP A 514 21.06 23.01 9.80
C ASP A 514 21.10 22.37 11.19
N PHE A 515 20.20 21.42 11.49
CA PHE A 515 20.25 20.59 12.72
C PHE A 515 21.52 19.71 12.82
N GLY A 516 22.30 19.65 11.74
CA GLY A 516 23.53 18.86 11.67
C GLY A 516 23.27 17.37 11.41
N GLN A 517 24.34 16.62 11.16
CA GLN A 517 24.27 15.16 11.03
C GLN A 517 24.31 14.51 12.42
N ARG A 518 23.14 14.44 13.07
CA ARG A 518 23.00 13.85 14.40
C ARG A 518 22.40 12.46 14.30
N THR A 519 23.01 11.49 14.98
CA THR A 519 22.48 10.14 15.10
C THR A 519 21.20 10.15 15.94
N CYS A 520 20.34 9.15 15.73
CA CYS A 520 19.13 8.95 16.52
C CYS A 520 19.47 8.81 18.02
N SER A 521 20.50 8.02 18.35
CA SER A 521 21.00 7.86 19.73
C SER A 521 21.47 9.18 20.38
N ALA A 522 22.10 10.07 19.63
CA ALA A 522 22.55 11.36 20.14
C ALA A 522 21.38 12.29 20.47
N VAL A 523 20.33 12.30 19.63
CA VAL A 523 19.12 13.08 19.89
C VAL A 523 18.33 12.49 21.06
N ILE A 524 18.19 11.17 21.13
CA ILE A 524 17.56 10.48 22.25
C ILE A 524 18.29 10.79 23.56
N SER A 525 19.63 10.74 23.58
CA SER A 525 20.40 11.01 24.79
C SER A 525 20.19 12.44 25.31
N GLU A 526 20.10 13.43 24.43
CA GLU A 526 19.79 14.81 24.82
C GLU A 526 18.36 14.95 25.33
N LEU A 527 17.38 14.38 24.63
CA LEU A 527 15.98 14.39 25.06
C LEU A 527 15.80 13.74 26.43
N LEU A 528 16.41 12.59 26.66
CA LEU A 528 16.37 11.90 27.96
C LEU A 528 16.98 12.75 29.07
N ALA A 529 18.13 13.39 28.82
CA ALA A 529 18.78 14.27 29.79
C ALA A 529 17.87 15.44 30.16
N LEU A 530 17.21 16.07 29.17
CA LEU A 530 16.23 17.13 29.37
C LEU A 530 14.96 16.64 30.11
N MET A 531 14.59 15.37 29.94
CA MET A 531 13.48 14.73 30.65
C MET A 531 13.83 14.33 32.09
N GLY A 532 15.11 14.42 32.49
CA GLY A 532 15.60 14.10 33.83
C GLY A 532 16.16 12.69 34.00
N THR A 533 16.56 12.01 32.92
CA THR A 533 17.11 10.65 33.00
C THR A 533 18.27 10.46 32.02
N THR A 534 19.04 9.40 32.22
CA THR A 534 20.05 8.94 31.25
C THR A 534 19.93 7.44 31.06
N VAL A 535 20.52 6.92 29.98
CA VAL A 535 20.54 5.50 29.64
C VAL A 535 21.99 5.09 29.37
N SER A 536 22.44 4.00 30.00
CA SER A 536 23.78 3.45 29.76
C SER A 536 23.85 2.75 28.41
N ALA A 537 25.05 2.61 27.85
CA ALA A 537 25.27 1.83 26.63
C ALA A 537 24.74 0.39 26.75
N SER A 538 24.98 -0.27 27.90
CA SER A 538 24.48 -1.61 28.17
C SER A 538 22.95 -1.73 28.11
N LEU A 539 22.24 -0.71 28.57
CA LEU A 539 20.77 -0.71 28.54
C LEU A 539 20.24 -0.49 27.11
N TYR A 540 20.93 0.29 26.27
CA TYR A 540 20.60 0.37 24.85
C TYR A 540 20.72 -0.99 24.16
N GLU A 541 21.80 -1.74 24.43
CA GLU A 541 22.01 -3.08 23.87
C GLU A 541 20.92 -4.06 24.32
N GLU A 542 20.61 -4.09 25.62
CA GLU A 542 19.55 -4.95 26.17
C GLU A 542 18.19 -4.68 25.52
N ILE A 543 17.78 -3.41 25.46
CA ILE A 543 16.51 -3.02 24.83
C ILE A 543 16.51 -3.29 23.33
N SER A 544 17.65 -3.14 22.66
CA SER A 544 17.76 -3.47 21.24
C SER A 544 17.49 -4.95 20.97
N VAL A 545 17.97 -5.85 21.84
CA VAL A 545 17.69 -7.28 21.74
C VAL A 545 16.19 -7.54 21.92
N LEU A 546 15.57 -6.96 22.95
CA LEU A 546 14.13 -7.12 23.19
C LEU A 546 13.27 -6.62 22.03
N GLU A 547 13.57 -5.42 21.51
CA GLU A 547 12.83 -4.85 20.39
C GLU A 547 12.99 -5.68 19.12
N ASN A 548 14.20 -6.17 18.81
CA ASN A 548 14.41 -7.04 17.65
C ASN A 548 13.58 -8.33 17.76
N ILE A 549 13.61 -9.00 18.93
CA ILE A 549 12.82 -10.22 19.15
C ILE A 549 11.32 -9.93 18.98
N PHE A 550 10.83 -8.81 19.53
CA PHE A 550 9.43 -8.40 19.37
C PHE A 550 9.07 -8.10 17.91
N GLN A 551 9.91 -7.37 17.18
CA GLN A 551 9.68 -7.05 15.77
C GLN A 551 9.68 -8.32 14.90
N ASP A 552 10.61 -9.24 15.13
CA ASP A 552 10.70 -10.54 14.45
C ASP A 552 9.51 -11.46 14.78
N ALA A 553 8.96 -11.33 15.99
CA ALA A 553 7.71 -11.98 16.32
C ALA A 553 6.55 -11.37 15.52
N CYS A 554 6.41 -10.03 15.50
CA CYS A 554 5.29 -9.34 14.87
C CYS A 554 5.23 -9.48 13.34
N HIS A 555 6.38 -9.63 12.68
CA HIS A 555 6.50 -9.60 11.23
C HIS A 555 6.83 -10.99 10.67
N ASP A 556 6.56 -11.24 9.38
CA ASP A 556 6.83 -12.55 8.77
C ASP A 556 8.24 -12.70 8.14
N GLY A 557 9.13 -11.73 8.37
CA GLY A 557 10.49 -11.73 7.81
C GLY A 557 10.62 -11.15 6.40
N ARG A 558 9.68 -10.27 5.99
CA ARG A 558 9.54 -9.68 4.63
C ARG A 558 10.76 -8.96 4.05
N ALA A 559 11.75 -8.64 4.86
CA ALA A 559 13.09 -8.17 4.46
C ALA A 559 13.93 -8.06 5.74
N PRO A 560 15.27 -8.12 5.67
CA PRO A 560 16.10 -7.71 6.79
C PRO A 560 15.80 -6.24 7.10
N LYS A 561 15.01 -5.99 8.15
CA LYS A 561 14.87 -4.64 8.70
C LYS A 561 16.22 -4.26 9.32
N PRO A 562 16.64 -3.00 9.24
CA PRO A 562 17.77 -2.55 10.04
C PRO A 562 17.47 -2.90 11.51
N THR A 563 18.46 -3.48 12.19
CA THR A 563 18.33 -3.79 13.61
C THR A 563 18.03 -2.52 14.40
N PHE A 564 17.43 -2.63 15.58
CA PHE A 564 17.20 -1.46 16.43
C PHE A 564 18.49 -0.68 16.72
N LEU A 565 19.64 -1.37 16.86
CA LEU A 565 20.95 -0.75 16.97
C LEU A 565 21.31 0.08 15.72
N THR A 566 21.13 -0.48 14.53
CA THR A 566 21.34 0.24 13.28
C THR A 566 20.43 1.48 13.19
N ALA A 567 19.19 1.38 13.68
CA ALA A 567 18.27 2.52 13.73
C ALA A 567 18.77 3.63 14.68
N LEU A 568 19.39 3.26 15.80
CA LEU A 568 20.00 4.21 16.74
C LEU A 568 21.24 4.91 16.15
N GLU A 569 22.04 4.19 15.36
CA GLU A 569 23.26 4.71 14.73
C GLU A 569 22.98 5.61 13.53
N ASN A 570 21.88 5.39 12.83
CA ASN A 570 21.47 6.21 11.70
C ASN A 570 21.20 7.66 12.10
N CYS A 571 21.46 8.58 11.17
CA CYS A 571 21.07 9.98 11.34
C CYS A 571 19.54 10.12 11.36
N VAL A 572 19.03 11.04 12.19
CA VAL A 572 17.61 11.40 12.15
C VAL A 572 17.25 11.96 10.77
N PRO A 573 16.02 11.72 10.26
CA PRO A 573 15.61 12.25 8.97
C PRO A 573 15.65 13.78 8.93
N ARG A 574 16.14 14.34 7.84
CA ARG A 574 16.25 15.79 7.63
C ARG A 574 15.60 16.20 6.33
N LEU A 575 15.03 17.41 6.31
CA LEU A 575 14.67 18.07 5.06
C LEU A 575 15.92 18.70 4.44
N PRO A 576 16.11 18.60 3.12
CA PRO A 576 17.15 19.34 2.43
C PRO A 576 16.90 20.85 2.55
N ALA A 577 17.97 21.65 2.44
CA ALA A 577 17.84 23.09 2.32
C ALA A 577 17.19 23.40 0.95
N VAL A 578 16.09 24.18 0.95
CA VAL A 578 15.32 24.49 -0.27
C VAL A 578 16.20 25.09 -1.36
N GLU A 579 17.11 25.99 -0.99
CA GLU A 579 18.05 26.68 -1.88
C GLU A 579 19.02 25.73 -2.61
N ARG A 580 19.30 24.55 -2.05
CA ARG A 580 20.21 23.56 -2.65
C ARG A 580 19.48 22.52 -3.48
N ILE A 581 18.15 22.55 -3.55
CA ILE A 581 17.39 21.55 -4.31
C ILE A 581 17.76 21.63 -5.79
N SER A 582 17.93 22.84 -6.34
CA SER A 582 18.36 23.01 -7.74
C SER A 582 19.75 22.42 -8.00
N GLU A 583 20.72 22.67 -7.12
CA GLU A 583 22.06 22.10 -7.26
C GLU A 583 22.04 20.57 -7.18
N ILE A 584 21.23 20.02 -6.27
CA ILE A 584 21.05 18.57 -6.17
C ILE A 584 20.38 18.01 -7.43
N GLU A 585 19.43 18.75 -8.04
CA GLU A 585 18.83 18.35 -9.32
C GLU A 585 19.85 18.25 -10.44
N ASP A 586 20.71 19.25 -10.57
CA ASP A 586 21.76 19.28 -11.59
C ASP A 586 22.69 18.07 -11.44
N LEU A 587 23.12 17.79 -10.20
CA LEU A 587 23.94 16.62 -9.88
C LEU A 587 23.22 15.30 -10.16
N LEU A 588 21.92 15.20 -9.85
CA LEU A 588 21.13 13.99 -10.15
C LEU A 588 20.95 13.80 -11.65
N ALA A 589 20.74 14.87 -12.41
CA ALA A 589 20.65 14.83 -13.86
C ALA A 589 21.97 14.39 -14.50
N GLU A 590 23.09 14.94 -14.03
CA GLU A 590 24.44 14.54 -14.45
C GLU A 590 24.70 13.05 -14.14
N ASN A 591 24.33 12.60 -12.93
CA ASN A 591 24.46 11.19 -12.54
C ASN A 591 23.63 10.26 -13.43
N ARG A 592 22.38 10.64 -13.76
CA ARG A 592 21.54 9.90 -14.72
C ARG A 592 22.19 9.83 -16.10
N SER A 593 22.76 10.93 -16.58
CA SER A 593 23.51 10.98 -17.85
C SER A 593 24.69 10.00 -17.84
N TYR A 594 25.50 10.02 -16.78
CA TYR A 594 26.62 9.08 -16.62
C TYR A 594 26.15 7.63 -16.56
N LYS A 595 25.09 7.32 -15.80
CA LYS A 595 24.51 5.96 -15.76
C LYS A 595 24.02 5.49 -17.12
N LYS A 596 23.38 6.37 -17.90
CA LYS A 596 22.95 6.04 -19.27
C LYS A 596 24.14 5.76 -20.17
N ALA A 597 25.19 6.60 -20.11
CA ALA A 597 26.42 6.37 -20.85
C ALA A 597 27.10 5.05 -20.47
N LEU A 598 27.19 4.74 -19.17
CA LEU A 598 27.67 3.46 -18.64
C LEU A 598 26.86 2.29 -19.19
N SER A 599 25.54 2.35 -19.14
CA SER A 599 24.67 1.30 -19.67
C SER A 599 24.86 1.10 -21.18
N CYS A 600 24.99 2.17 -21.96
CA CYS A 600 25.30 2.09 -23.39
C CYS A 600 26.67 1.43 -23.64
N ILE A 601 27.67 1.74 -22.82
CA ILE A 601 28.99 1.10 -22.87
C ILE A 601 28.87 -0.38 -22.51
N GLU A 602 28.19 -0.73 -21.43
CA GLU A 602 28.07 -2.11 -20.94
C GLU A 602 27.33 -3.03 -21.91
N ASN A 603 26.33 -2.49 -22.61
CA ASN A 603 25.56 -3.19 -23.64
C ASN A 603 26.20 -3.12 -25.04
N SER A 604 27.33 -2.44 -25.18
CA SER A 604 28.03 -2.36 -26.47
C SER A 604 28.68 -3.70 -26.83
N MET A 605 28.70 -3.99 -28.12
CA MET A 605 29.28 -5.23 -28.63
C MET A 605 30.77 -5.37 -28.29
N SER A 606 31.52 -4.26 -28.30
CA SER A 606 32.93 -4.20 -27.89
C SER A 606 33.12 -4.53 -26.40
N TRP A 607 32.21 -4.09 -25.55
CA TRP A 607 32.25 -4.41 -24.12
C TRP A 607 32.00 -5.90 -23.88
N HIS A 608 31.01 -6.50 -24.55
CA HIS A 608 30.76 -7.93 -24.45
C HIS A 608 31.95 -8.78 -24.92
N ILE A 609 32.56 -8.42 -26.06
CA ILE A 609 33.72 -9.13 -26.62
C ILE A 609 34.94 -9.06 -25.69
N THR A 610 35.17 -7.91 -25.05
CA THR A 610 36.36 -7.70 -24.21
C THR A 610 36.16 -8.14 -22.75
N LYS A 611 34.96 -8.56 -22.35
CA LYS A 611 34.66 -8.97 -20.97
C LYS A 611 35.56 -10.12 -20.47
N PRO A 612 35.84 -11.19 -21.25
CA PRO A 612 36.74 -12.27 -20.83
C PRO A 612 38.19 -11.80 -20.67
N LEU A 613 38.67 -10.95 -21.58
CA LEU A 613 40.03 -10.38 -21.55
C LEU A 613 40.23 -9.48 -20.32
N ARG A 614 39.22 -8.71 -19.94
CA ARG A 614 39.27 -7.84 -18.75
C ARG A 614 39.19 -8.62 -17.44
N PHE A 615 38.49 -9.75 -17.43
CA PHE A 615 38.52 -10.68 -16.31
C PHE A 615 39.92 -11.29 -16.14
N LEU A 616 40.53 -11.78 -17.22
CA LEU A 616 41.90 -12.29 -17.22
C LEU A 616 42.91 -11.22 -16.76
N ALA A 617 42.83 -10.01 -17.31
CA ALA A 617 43.73 -8.92 -16.92
C ALA A 617 43.63 -8.56 -15.42
N ARG A 618 42.44 -8.63 -14.81
CA ARG A 618 42.27 -8.42 -13.35
C ARG A 618 42.82 -9.56 -12.51
N VAL A 619 42.78 -10.79 -13.01
CA VAL A 619 43.38 -11.96 -12.35
C VAL A 619 44.91 -11.90 -12.42
N PHE A 620 45.47 -11.49 -13.57
CA PHE A 620 46.91 -11.36 -13.76
C PHE A 620 47.53 -10.12 -13.09
N MET A 621 46.77 -9.05 -12.85
CA MET A 621 47.24 -7.85 -12.12
C MET A 621 47.07 -7.92 -10.59
N ARG A 622 46.57 -9.05 -10.04
CA ARG A 622 46.49 -9.29 -8.58
C ARG A 622 47.62 -10.18 -8.03
N HIS A 623 48.59 -10.52 -8.87
CA HIS A 623 49.92 -11.00 -8.49
C HIS A 623 50.93 -9.90 -8.77
#